data_AF-A0A2D6HNP1-F1
#
_entry.id   AF-A0A2D6HNP1-F1
#
_cell.length_a   1.000
_cell.length_b   1.000
_cell.length_c   1.000
_cell.angle_alpha   90.00
_cell.angle_beta   90.00
_cell.angle_gamma   90.00
#
_symmetry.space_group_name_H-M   'P 1'
#
loop_
_entity.id
_entity.type
_entity.pdbx_description
1 polymer ?
#
loop_
_entity_poly.entity_id
_entity_poly.type
_entity_poly.pdbx_seq_one_letter_code
_entity_poly.pdbx_strand_id
1 'polypeptide(L)' 'MSQHGLQTSSASHLEALISKHHALENKIHKEEKRPLPSDTVLRNLKLKKLHIKEELERIKQAS' A
#
# COMPACT_ATOMS: atom_id res chain seq x y z
N MET A 1 -13.88 -7.81 -23.72
CA MET A 1 -13.78 -7.47 -22.29
C MET A 1 -13.24 -6.06 -22.20
N SER A 2 -14.13 -5.17 -21.80
CA SER A 2 -14.12 -3.74 -22.12
C SER A 2 -13.14 -2.93 -21.28
N GLN A 3 -12.49 -1.99 -21.98
CA GLN A 3 -12.15 -0.61 -21.59
C GLN A 3 -11.80 -0.30 -20.12
N HIS A 4 -10.61 0.27 -19.91
CA HIS A 4 -10.30 1.46 -19.09
C HIS A 4 -8.84 1.82 -19.41
N GLY A 5 -8.50 2.89 -20.15
CA GLY A 5 -9.09 4.22 -20.15
C GLY A 5 -8.42 5.04 -19.06
N LEU A 6 -7.30 5.70 -19.39
CA LEU A 6 -6.55 6.58 -18.49
C LEU A 6 -7.45 7.75 -18.03
N GLN A 7 -8.01 7.64 -16.83
CA GLN A 7 -8.61 8.75 -16.09
C GLN A 7 -8.14 8.64 -14.65
N THR A 8 -7.03 9.28 -14.32
CA THR A 8 -6.54 9.37 -12.93
C THR A 8 -7.26 10.50 -12.23
N SER A 9 -8.52 10.26 -11.86
CA SER A 9 -9.24 11.08 -10.89
C SER A 9 -8.60 10.85 -9.52
N SER A 10 -8.48 11.89 -8.67
CA SER A 10 -7.86 11.79 -7.34
C SER A 10 -8.42 10.63 -6.49
N ALA A 11 -9.71 10.29 -6.67
CA ALA A 11 -10.36 9.14 -6.06
C ALA A 11 -9.74 7.79 -6.50
N SER A 12 -9.51 7.58 -7.79
CA SER A 12 -8.90 6.36 -8.32
C SER A 12 -7.45 6.19 -7.87
N HIS A 13 -6.72 7.30 -7.72
CA HIS A 13 -5.37 7.28 -7.17
C HIS A 13 -5.37 6.87 -5.68
N LEU A 14 -6.31 7.40 -4.89
CA LEU A 14 -6.52 7.03 -3.49
C LEU A 14 -6.85 5.53 -3.34
N GLU A 15 -7.78 5.00 -4.14
CA GLU A 15 -8.16 3.59 -4.12
C GLU A 15 -6.98 2.65 -4.45
N ALA A 16 -6.13 3.05 -5.41
CA ALA A 16 -4.93 2.29 -5.74
C ALA A 16 -3.92 2.27 -4.57
N LEU A 17 -3.74 3.40 -3.88
CA LEU A 17 -2.88 3.50 -2.69
C LEU A 17 -3.44 2.68 -1.52
N ILE A 18 -4.74 2.74 -1.26
CA ILE A 18 -5.41 1.93 -0.24
C ILE A 18 -5.23 0.44 -0.54
N SER A 19 -5.44 0.03 -1.80
CA SER A 19 -5.24 -1.36 -2.23
C SER A 19 -3.79 -1.82 -2.03
N LYS A 20 -2.81 -0.98 -2.35
CA LYS A 20 -1.39 -1.26 -2.10
C LYS A 20 -1.08 -1.35 -0.60
N HIS A 21 -1.65 -0.47 0.23
CA HIS A 21 -1.51 -0.52 1.68
C HIS A 21 -2.02 -1.86 2.23
N HIS A 22 -3.22 -2.29 1.83
CA HIS A 22 -3.80 -3.55 2.26
C HIS A 22 -2.97 -4.77 1.82
N ALA A 23 -2.38 -4.71 0.61
CA ALA A 23 -1.48 -5.74 0.13
C ALA A 23 -0.16 -5.81 0.94
N LEU A 24 0.39 -4.67 1.37
CA LEU A 24 1.57 -4.63 2.24
C LEU A 24 1.27 -5.19 3.63
N GLU A 25 0.12 -4.85 4.21
CA GLU A 25 -0.33 -5.42 5.48
C GLU A 25 -0.41 -6.95 5.41
N ASN A 26 -1.01 -7.49 4.36
CA ASN A 26 -1.08 -8.93 4.16
C ASN A 26 0.31 -9.56 4.00
N LYS A 27 1.26 -8.88 3.36
CA LYS A 27 2.65 -9.36 3.24
C LYS A 27 3.36 -9.35 4.60
N ILE A 28 3.17 -8.32 5.41
CA ILE A 28 3.73 -8.23 6.77
C ILE A 28 3.18 -9.38 7.60
N HIS A 29 1.86 -9.56 7.67
CA HIS A 29 1.24 -10.65 8.43
C HIS A 29 1.68 -12.03 7.97
N LYS A 30 1.85 -12.23 6.65
CA LYS A 30 2.37 -13.49 6.12
C LYS A 30 3.81 -13.72 6.56
N GLU A 31 4.65 -12.70 6.52
CA GLU A 31 6.06 -12.80 6.93
C GLU A 31 6.20 -13.02 8.44
N GLU A 32 5.42 -12.32 9.29
CA GLU A 32 5.42 -12.52 10.76
C GLU A 32 4.91 -13.90 11.18
N LYS A 33 4.02 -14.52 10.38
CA LYS A 33 3.54 -15.88 10.62
C LYS A 33 4.52 -16.97 10.16
N ARG A 34 5.62 -16.61 9.48
CA ARG A 34 6.62 -17.61 9.08
C ARG A 34 7.35 -18.12 10.33
N PRO A 35 7.72 -19.40 10.36
CA PRO A 35 8.49 -19.96 11.48
C PRO A 35 9.86 -19.31 11.66
N LEU A 36 10.41 -18.70 10.60
CA LEU A 36 11.66 -17.92 10.60
C LEU A 36 11.39 -16.62 9.83
N PRO A 37 10.85 -15.57 10.48
CA PRO A 37 10.59 -14.30 9.84
C PRO A 37 11.91 -13.60 9.51
N SER A 38 12.01 -12.99 8.33
CA SER A 38 13.15 -12.15 8.01
C SER A 38 12.91 -10.71 8.49
N ASP A 39 13.62 -10.30 9.54
CA ASP A 39 13.54 -8.95 10.10
C ASP A 39 13.81 -7.85 9.05
N THR A 40 14.76 -8.09 8.15
CA THR A 40 15.05 -7.18 7.03
C THR A 40 13.85 -7.04 6.10
N VAL A 41 13.19 -8.14 5.74
CA VAL A 41 11.99 -8.10 4.88
C VAL A 41 10.86 -7.38 5.61
N LEU A 42 10.67 -7.70 6.88
CA LEU A 42 9.65 -7.10 7.74
C LEU A 42 9.82 -5.59 7.84
N ARG A 43 11.04 -5.13 8.12
CA ARG A 43 11.41 -3.71 8.18
C ARG A 43 11.15 -3.01 6.86
N ASN A 44 11.55 -3.61 5.73
CA ASN A 44 11.30 -3.05 4.41
C ASN A 44 9.81 -2.95 4.09
N LEU A 45 9.00 -3.95 4.46
CA LEU A 45 7.55 -3.93 4.26
C LEU A 45 6.89 -2.86 5.13
N LYS A 46 7.30 -2.72 6.40
CA LYS A 46 6.81 -1.69 7.33
C LYS A 46 7.16 -0.28 6.83
N LEU A 47 8.37 -0.06 6.31
CA LEU A 47 8.77 1.22 5.69
C LEU A 47 7.93 1.56 4.45
N LYS A 48 7.72 0.58 3.56
CA LYS A 48 6.85 0.78 2.38
C LYS A 48 5.42 1.12 2.80
N LYS A 49 4.90 0.48 3.85
CA LYS A 49 3.57 0.77 4.41
C LYS A 49 3.52 2.21 4.94
N LEU A 50 4.55 2.64 5.66
CA LEU A 50 4.65 4.01 6.17
C LEU A 50 4.61 5.04 5.04
N HIS A 51 5.42 4.86 4.00
CA HIS A 51 5.43 5.80 2.85
C HIS A 51 4.06 5.89 2.16
N ILE A 52 3.35 4.78 1.97
CA ILE A 52 2.00 4.79 1.39
C ILE A 52 1.01 5.50 2.30
N LYS A 53 1.13 5.32 3.63
CA LYS A 53 0.30 6.04 4.59
C LYS A 53 0.53 7.55 4.48
N GLU A 54 1.79 7.98 4.45
CA GLU A 54 2.13 9.41 4.29
C GLU A 54 1.60 9.99 2.97
N GLU A 55 1.67 9.23 1.88
CA GLU A 55 1.11 9.66 0.59
C GLU A 55 -0.42 9.79 0.63
N LEU A 56 -1.11 8.84 1.26
CA LEU A 56 -2.55 8.92 1.49
C LEU A 56 -2.92 10.14 2.31
N GLU A 57 -2.15 10.45 3.35
CA GLU A 57 -2.35 11.63 4.19
C GLU A 57 -2.13 12.93 3.40
N ARG A 58 -1.09 12.99 2.55
CA ARG A 58 -0.86 14.13 1.66
C ARG A 58 -2.01 14.35 0.68
N ILE A 59 -2.52 13.31 0.03
CA ILE A 59 -3.65 13.42 -0.90
C ILE A 59 -4.92 13.85 -0.18
N LYS A 60 -5.17 13.33 1.02
CA LYS A 60 -6.31 13.76 1.85
C LYS A 60 -6.24 15.22 2.27
N GLN A 61 -5.05 15.75 2.54
CA GLN A 61 -4.87 17.17 2.92
C GLN A 61 -4.93 18.10 1.70
N ALA A 62 -4.60 17.61 0.51
CA ALA A 62 -4.62 18.38 -0.72
C ALA A 62 -5.98 18.39 -1.45
N SER A 63 -7.00 17.72 -0.89
CA SER A 63 -8.37 17.62 -1.44
C SER A 63 -9.36 18.48 -0.67
#